data_AF-B7G5L5-F1
#
_entry.id   AF-B7G5L5-F1
#
_cell.length_a   1.000
_cell.length_b   1.000
_cell.length_c   1.000
_cell.angle_alpha   90.00
_cell.angle_beta   90.00
_cell.angle_gamma   90.00
#
_symmetry.space_group_name_H-M   'P 1'
#
loop_
_entity.id
_entity.type
_entity.pdbx_description
1 polymer ?
#
loop_
_entity_poly.entity_id
_entity_poly.type
_entity_poly.pdbx_seq_one_letter_code
_entity_poly.pdbx_strand_id
1 'polypeptide(L)'
;MGGSTRIGSVLPYNIHKFQAWTFQLQWDEDANDEAQGMEVDATTGAQPTNAVVMFDRSLSFTIVHRMTLKRNQGPFAVLSEYNKKALEYGLPPFGNAIATFSVQAPMSEEAKKFCVNVKEDIHGIIQLSLAQLMEEIANKEESEMSDPSPLKDGEEDAAPENKKKVKKTNLVFATTRPLDWTDGKIQKAYQVELAMALKDKLAYIYGMRDKVGLDLALGLFGTDAEKAAFTTQNEAMDNCQSLDQ
;
A
#
# COMPACT_ATOMS: atom_id res chain seq x y z
N MET A 1 -17.46 -15.38 -41.83
CA MET A 1 -17.10 -16.31 -40.74
C MET A 1 -16.31 -15.53 -39.70
N GLY A 2 -16.96 -15.10 -38.62
CA GLY A 2 -16.32 -14.37 -37.52
C GLY A 2 -16.00 -15.32 -36.38
N GLY A 3 -14.74 -15.74 -36.28
CA GLY A 3 -14.26 -16.52 -35.15
C GLY A 3 -14.08 -15.62 -33.93
N SER A 4 -14.98 -15.73 -32.95
CA SER A 4 -14.82 -15.09 -31.65
C SER A 4 -13.86 -15.93 -30.81
N THR A 5 -12.62 -15.48 -30.71
CA THR A 5 -11.61 -16.05 -29.80
C THR A 5 -12.05 -15.78 -28.37
N ARG A 6 -12.50 -16.82 -27.65
CA ARG A 6 -12.78 -16.71 -26.21
C ARG A 6 -11.46 -16.57 -25.47
N ILE A 7 -11.19 -15.37 -24.97
CA ILE A 7 -10.15 -15.12 -23.97
C ILE A 7 -10.59 -15.88 -22.71
N GLY A 8 -9.78 -16.81 -22.22
CA GLY A 8 -10.12 -17.64 -21.06
C GLY A 8 -10.45 -16.79 -19.84
N SER A 9 -11.64 -16.97 -19.26
CA SER A 9 -12.03 -16.30 -18.02
C SER A 9 -11.49 -17.08 -16.82
N VAL A 10 -10.82 -16.40 -15.91
CA VAL A 10 -10.44 -16.97 -14.60
C VAL A 10 -11.72 -17.26 -13.80
N LEU A 11 -11.87 -18.50 -13.36
CA LEU A 11 -12.99 -18.89 -12.48
C LEU A 11 -12.82 -18.22 -11.11
N PRO A 12 -13.92 -17.83 -10.43
CA PRO A 12 -13.83 -17.26 -9.10
C PRO A 12 -13.22 -18.28 -8.13
N TYR A 13 -12.15 -17.89 -7.44
CA TYR A 13 -11.53 -18.66 -6.37
C TYR A 13 -11.15 -17.72 -5.23
N ASN A 14 -11.09 -18.23 -4.00
CA ASN A 14 -10.67 -17.48 -2.83
C ASN A 14 -9.46 -18.17 -2.20
N ILE A 15 -8.39 -17.41 -1.96
CA ILE A 15 -7.18 -17.90 -1.29
C ILE A 15 -7.08 -17.22 0.06
N HIS A 16 -7.15 -18.02 1.11
CA HIS A 16 -6.89 -17.56 2.46
C HIS A 16 -5.41 -17.76 2.80
N LYS A 17 -4.73 -16.66 3.09
CA LYS A 17 -3.40 -16.64 3.67
C LYS A 17 -3.49 -16.10 5.08
N PHE A 18 -2.68 -16.64 5.97
CA PHE A 18 -2.69 -16.28 7.38
C PHE A 18 -1.37 -15.65 7.80
N GLN A 19 -1.46 -14.66 8.67
CA GLN A 19 -0.32 -13.98 9.25
C GLN A 19 0.41 -14.89 10.24
N ALA A 20 1.71 -15.07 10.02
CA ALA A 20 2.54 -15.96 10.83
C ALA A 20 2.95 -15.33 12.18
N TRP A 21 3.19 -14.01 12.19
CA TRP A 21 3.77 -13.29 13.32
C TRP A 21 2.96 -12.05 13.68
N THR A 22 2.72 -11.84 14.97
CA THR A 22 2.05 -10.65 15.50
C THR A 22 2.90 -9.39 15.29
N PHE A 23 2.28 -8.29 14.88
CA PHE A 23 2.93 -6.98 14.88
C PHE A 23 2.06 -5.93 15.58
N GLN A 24 2.72 -4.90 16.08
CA GLN A 24 2.13 -3.81 16.83
C GLN A 24 2.35 -2.48 16.12
N LEU A 25 1.46 -1.54 16.39
CA LEU A 25 1.55 -0.18 15.94
C LEU A 25 1.88 0.72 17.13
N GLN A 26 2.84 1.61 16.96
CA GLN A 26 3.25 2.60 17.95
C GLN A 26 3.12 3.99 17.37
N TRP A 27 2.91 5.00 18.20
CA TRP A 27 2.83 6.39 17.76
C TRP A 27 3.54 7.32 18.75
N ASP A 28 3.93 8.50 18.26
CA ASP A 28 4.65 9.50 19.06
C ASP A 28 3.82 9.95 20.28
N GLU A 29 4.45 10.19 21.43
CA GLU A 29 3.78 10.80 22.57
C GLU A 29 3.57 12.30 22.32
N ASP A 30 2.37 12.81 22.59
CA ASP A 30 2.16 14.27 22.65
C ASP A 30 2.69 14.78 24.00
N ALA A 31 3.60 15.76 23.96
CA ALA A 31 4.29 16.29 25.13
C ALA A 31 3.40 17.04 26.15
N ASN A 32 2.08 17.10 25.97
CA ASN A 32 1.23 18.07 26.68
C ASN A 32 -0.18 17.63 27.10
N ASP A 33 -0.55 16.34 27.20
CA ASP A 33 -1.87 16.05 27.80
C ASP A 33 -2.09 14.64 28.38
N GLU A 34 -2.83 14.62 29.50
CA GLU A 34 -3.37 13.45 30.22
C GLU A 34 -4.55 12.79 29.47
N ALA A 35 -4.93 13.31 28.30
CA ALA A 35 -6.08 12.89 27.49
C ALA A 35 -5.74 11.89 26.37
N GLN A 36 -4.63 11.17 26.47
CA GLN A 36 -4.36 10.06 25.55
C GLN A 36 -5.39 8.96 25.81
N GLY A 37 -6.30 8.76 24.86
CA GLY A 37 -7.31 7.72 24.94
C GLY A 37 -7.55 7.19 23.54
N MET A 38 -7.01 6.01 23.28
CA MET A 38 -7.32 5.28 22.07
C MET A 38 -8.73 4.71 22.22
N GLU A 39 -9.69 5.22 21.45
CA GLU A 39 -10.98 4.56 21.27
C GLU A 39 -10.78 3.48 20.20
N VAL A 40 -10.50 2.25 20.66
CA VAL A 40 -10.52 1.05 19.80
C VAL A 40 -11.95 0.56 19.74
N ASP A 41 -12.48 0.39 18.53
CA ASP A 41 -13.80 -0.22 18.32
C ASP A 41 -13.71 -1.71 18.73
N ALA A 42 -14.20 -2.00 19.93
CA ALA A 42 -14.42 -3.29 20.60
C ALA A 42 -13.22 -4.21 20.94
N THR A 43 -13.25 -4.68 22.21
CA THR A 43 -12.65 -5.92 22.81
C THR A 43 -11.43 -5.86 23.73
N THR A 44 -10.82 -4.71 24.01
CA THR A 44 -9.77 -4.67 25.06
C THR A 44 -9.81 -3.35 25.82
N GLY A 45 -10.22 -3.40 27.09
CA GLY A 45 -10.17 -2.27 28.04
C GLY A 45 -8.73 -1.93 28.44
N ALA A 46 -7.93 -1.46 27.49
CA ALA A 46 -6.53 -1.13 27.69
C ALA A 46 -6.35 0.33 28.15
N GLN A 47 -5.53 0.50 29.19
CA GLN A 47 -4.94 1.76 29.64
C GLN A 47 -4.23 2.49 28.48
N PRO A 48 -4.02 3.82 28.58
CA PRO A 48 -3.40 4.58 27.50
C PRO A 48 -1.92 4.22 27.36
N THR A 49 -1.66 3.26 26.48
CA THR A 49 -0.32 2.97 25.98
C THR A 49 -0.23 3.43 24.54
N ASN A 50 0.86 4.11 24.19
CA ASN A 50 1.22 4.57 22.85
C ASN A 50 1.54 3.44 21.85
N ALA A 51 1.11 2.21 22.17
CA ALA A 51 1.33 1.00 21.41
C ALA A 51 0.09 0.10 21.46
N VAL A 52 -0.28 -0.49 20.33
CA VAL A 52 -1.42 -1.41 20.22
C VAL A 52 -1.07 -2.58 19.32
N VAL A 53 -1.43 -3.78 19.76
CA VAL A 53 -1.38 -4.98 18.92
C VAL A 53 -2.72 -5.09 18.18
N MET A 54 -2.73 -4.73 16.90
CA MET A 54 -3.93 -4.87 16.05
C MET A 54 -3.90 -6.13 15.19
N PHE A 55 -2.71 -6.62 14.86
CA PHE A 55 -2.53 -7.69 13.89
C PHE A 55 -1.91 -8.88 14.58
N ASP A 56 -2.76 -9.80 15.03
CA ASP A 56 -2.35 -11.03 15.70
C ASP A 56 -2.13 -12.19 14.73
N ARG A 57 -1.55 -13.28 15.23
CA ARG A 57 -1.33 -14.50 14.46
C ARG A 57 -2.64 -15.07 13.98
N SER A 58 -2.57 -15.76 12.84
CA SER A 58 -3.72 -16.46 12.25
C SER A 58 -4.85 -15.54 11.76
N LEU A 59 -4.65 -14.22 11.76
CA LEU A 59 -5.50 -13.31 11.01
C LEU A 59 -5.28 -13.53 9.50
N SER A 60 -6.36 -13.45 8.74
CA SER A 60 -6.27 -13.56 7.30
C SER A 60 -5.71 -12.27 6.69
N PHE A 61 -4.91 -12.42 5.64
CA PHE A 61 -4.47 -11.28 4.82
C PHE A 61 -5.68 -10.53 4.27
N THR A 62 -5.47 -9.28 3.83
CA THR A 62 -6.53 -8.35 3.42
C THR A 62 -7.41 -7.86 4.56
N ILE A 63 -6.83 -7.73 5.76
CA ILE A 63 -7.49 -7.10 6.91
C ILE A 63 -7.18 -5.60 6.99
N VAL A 64 -8.18 -4.83 7.42
CA VAL A 64 -8.05 -3.39 7.67
C VAL A 64 -8.44 -3.13 9.12
N HIS A 65 -7.53 -2.53 9.88
CA HIS A 65 -7.81 -2.04 11.22
C HIS A 65 -7.83 -0.52 11.25
N ARG A 66 -8.82 0.02 11.95
CA ARG A 66 -8.98 1.47 12.17
C ARG A 66 -8.51 1.81 13.58
N MET A 67 -7.63 2.80 13.69
CA MET A 67 -7.28 3.47 14.93
C MET A 67 -7.80 4.91 14.92
N THR A 68 -8.17 5.40 16.10
CA THR A 68 -8.50 6.81 16.29
C THR A 68 -7.59 7.38 17.36
N LEU A 69 -6.85 8.43 17.02
CA LEU A 69 -5.89 9.12 17.88
C LEU A 69 -6.42 10.53 18.16
N LYS A 70 -6.36 10.98 19.42
CA LYS A 70 -6.66 12.38 19.78
C LYS A 70 -5.33 13.10 19.95
N ARG A 71 -5.08 14.14 19.15
CA ARG A 71 -3.81 14.90 19.14
C ARG A 71 -4.04 16.38 18.89
N ASN A 72 -3.19 17.25 19.41
CA ASN A 72 -3.18 18.69 19.12
C ASN A 72 -1.89 19.15 18.40
N GLN A 73 -0.88 18.30 18.31
CA GLN A 73 0.41 18.62 17.69
C GLN A 73 0.39 18.36 16.17
N GLY A 74 1.40 18.90 15.48
CA GLY A 74 1.54 18.87 14.02
C GLY A 74 1.82 17.47 13.45
N PRO A 75 2.68 17.33 12.42
CA PRO A 75 2.98 16.04 11.81
C PRO A 75 3.42 14.99 12.83
N PHE A 76 2.93 13.76 12.70
CA PHE A 76 3.25 12.65 13.61
C PHE A 76 3.57 11.38 12.83
N ALA A 77 4.28 10.45 13.47
CA ALA A 77 4.59 9.15 12.91
C ALA A 77 3.81 8.02 13.59
N VAL A 78 3.42 7.01 12.80
CA VAL A 78 2.96 5.71 13.26
C VAL A 78 3.97 4.66 12.82
N LEU A 79 4.57 3.99 13.78
CA LEU A 79 5.57 2.93 13.57
C LEU A 79 4.89 1.56 13.62
N SER A 80 5.29 0.67 12.72
CA SER A 80 4.86 -0.73 12.70
C SER A 80 6.06 -1.63 12.92
N GLU A 81 5.98 -2.47 13.95
CA GLU A 81 7.06 -3.37 14.34
C GLU A 81 6.52 -4.72 14.79
N TYR A 82 7.27 -5.79 14.58
CA TYR A 82 6.92 -7.09 15.14
C TYR A 82 6.89 -7.04 16.67
N ASN A 83 5.88 -7.67 17.26
CA ASN A 83 5.78 -7.76 18.73
C ASN A 83 6.88 -8.67 19.27
N LYS A 84 7.35 -8.44 20.51
CA LYS A 84 8.37 -9.29 21.16
C LYS A 84 7.99 -10.78 21.18
N LYS A 85 6.69 -11.10 21.28
CA LYS A 85 6.17 -12.48 21.22
C LYS A 85 6.41 -13.14 19.86
N ALA A 86 6.61 -12.39 18.78
CA ALA A 86 6.93 -12.95 17.46
C ALA A 86 8.21 -13.79 17.46
N LEU A 87 9.18 -13.45 18.32
CA LEU A 87 10.42 -14.22 18.50
C LEU A 87 10.14 -15.65 18.97
N GLU A 88 9.15 -15.85 19.84
CA GLU A 88 8.71 -17.17 20.31
C GLU A 88 8.13 -18.02 19.18
N TYR A 89 7.68 -17.37 18.10
CA TYR A 89 7.07 -17.99 16.92
C TYR A 89 8.03 -18.05 15.72
N GLY A 90 9.33 -17.95 15.96
CA GLY A 90 10.36 -18.16 14.95
C GLY A 90 10.70 -16.94 14.10
N LEU A 91 10.31 -15.73 14.51
CA LEU A 91 10.84 -14.51 13.90
C LEU A 91 12.36 -14.43 14.18
N PRO A 92 13.20 -14.11 13.17
CA PRO A 92 14.61 -13.83 13.39
C PRO A 92 14.82 -12.66 14.38
N PRO A 93 15.92 -12.64 15.16
CA PRO A 93 16.16 -11.61 16.18
C PRO A 93 16.53 -10.23 15.62
N PHE A 94 16.54 -10.07 14.30
CA PHE A 94 16.89 -8.84 13.59
C PHE A 94 15.75 -8.43 12.64
N GLY A 95 15.63 -7.14 12.37
CA GLY A 95 14.64 -6.63 11.41
C GLY A 95 13.22 -6.53 11.99
N ASN A 96 13.07 -6.09 13.24
CA ASN A 96 11.76 -5.95 13.87
C ASN A 96 10.91 -4.82 13.26
N ALA A 97 11.55 -3.78 12.72
CA ALA A 97 10.86 -2.65 12.09
C ALA A 97 10.30 -3.04 10.72
N ILE A 98 9.00 -2.78 10.52
CA ILE A 98 8.30 -3.14 9.28
C ILE A 98 8.06 -1.90 8.42
N ALA A 99 7.43 -0.87 8.98
CA ALA A 99 7.09 0.35 8.26
C ALA A 99 6.95 1.56 9.19
N THR A 100 7.25 2.74 8.68
CA THR A 100 6.97 4.02 9.31
C THR A 100 6.01 4.80 8.43
N PHE A 101 4.90 5.25 9.02
CA PHE A 101 3.89 6.08 8.37
C PHE A 101 3.97 7.49 8.92
N SER A 102 4.38 8.46 8.10
CA SER A 102 4.42 9.87 8.48
C SER A 102 3.16 10.57 8.01
N VAL A 103 2.33 11.05 8.94
CA VAL A 103 1.06 11.73 8.66
C VAL A 103 1.24 13.24 8.82
N GLN A 104 0.91 14.01 7.78
CA GLN A 104 0.91 15.46 7.85
C GLN A 104 -0.40 15.92 8.49
N ALA A 105 -0.33 16.35 9.74
CA ALA A 105 -1.47 16.87 10.49
C ALA A 105 -1.31 18.37 10.77
N PRO A 106 -2.40 19.16 10.69
CA PRO A 106 -2.39 20.56 11.07
C PRO A 106 -2.31 20.70 12.60
N MET A 107 -1.49 21.65 13.07
CA MET A 107 -1.42 22.01 14.49
C MET A 107 -2.71 22.71 14.93
N SER A 108 -3.14 22.46 16.16
CA SER A 108 -4.36 23.01 16.75
C SER A 108 -4.14 23.29 18.23
N GLU A 109 -4.83 24.27 18.79
CA GLU A 109 -4.83 24.50 20.24
C GLU A 109 -5.64 23.41 20.97
N GLU A 110 -6.74 22.97 20.36
CA GLU A 110 -7.58 21.88 20.87
C GLU A 110 -7.19 20.52 20.30
N ALA A 111 -7.34 19.45 21.09
CA ALA A 111 -7.13 18.07 20.67
C ALA A 111 -8.16 17.66 19.61
N LYS A 112 -7.67 17.34 18.41
CA LYS A 112 -8.46 16.88 17.27
C LYS A 112 -8.41 15.36 17.14
N LYS A 113 -9.50 14.76 16.63
CA LYS A 113 -9.62 13.32 16.39
C LYS A 113 -9.06 12.98 15.00
N PHE A 114 -8.08 12.10 14.95
CA PHE A 114 -7.46 11.59 13.73
C PHE A 114 -7.79 10.12 13.56
N CYS A 115 -8.43 9.75 12.46
CA CYS A 115 -8.69 8.37 12.08
C CYS A 115 -7.60 7.88 11.12
N VAL A 116 -6.95 6.79 11.47
CA VAL A 116 -5.95 6.14 10.63
C VAL A 116 -6.39 4.69 10.39
N ASN A 117 -6.46 4.30 9.12
CA ASN A 117 -6.71 2.92 8.74
C ASN A 117 -5.40 2.30 8.25
N VAL A 118 -5.02 1.19 8.87
CA VAL A 118 -3.88 0.37 8.48
C VAL A 118 -4.40 -0.92 7.86
N LYS A 119 -3.91 -1.23 6.66
CA LYS A 119 -4.29 -2.39 5.85
C LYS A 119 -3.10 -3.31 5.69
N GLU A 120 -3.34 -4.61 5.78
CA GLU A 120 -2.44 -5.64 5.23
C GLU A 120 -2.93 -6.06 3.85
N ASP A 121 -2.06 -6.01 2.84
CA ASP A 121 -2.44 -6.33 1.45
C ASP A 121 -2.40 -7.84 1.14
N ILE A 122 -2.84 -8.25 -0.07
CA ILE A 122 -2.79 -9.66 -0.54
C ILE A 122 -1.37 -10.27 -0.52
N HIS A 123 -0.35 -9.41 -0.51
CA HIS A 123 1.06 -9.76 -0.43
C HIS A 123 1.60 -9.83 1.01
N GLY A 124 0.77 -9.55 2.03
CA GLY A 124 1.22 -9.44 3.44
C GLY A 124 1.98 -8.14 3.72
N ILE A 125 1.83 -7.14 2.85
CA ILE A 125 2.51 -5.85 2.99
C ILE A 125 1.60 -4.89 3.76
N ILE A 126 2.13 -4.30 4.83
CA ILE A 126 1.42 -3.32 5.65
C ILE A 126 1.48 -1.94 4.97
N GLN A 127 0.32 -1.30 4.90
CA GLN A 127 0.11 0.01 4.26
C GLN A 127 -0.88 0.83 5.07
N LEU A 128 -0.70 2.14 5.08
CA LEU A 128 -1.73 3.05 5.56
C LEU A 128 -2.73 3.28 4.42
N SER A 129 -3.98 2.87 4.62
CA SER A 129 -5.01 2.99 3.58
C SER A 129 -5.75 4.33 3.62
N LEU A 130 -5.86 4.94 4.81
CA LEU A 130 -6.56 6.22 4.98
C LEU A 130 -6.06 6.95 6.23
N ALA A 131 -5.81 8.26 6.11
CA ALA A 131 -5.63 9.16 7.25
C ALA A 131 -6.61 10.32 7.13
N GLN A 132 -7.43 10.54 8.16
CA GLN A 132 -8.48 11.56 8.17
C GLN A 132 -8.51 12.33 9.48
N LEU A 133 -8.61 13.65 9.38
CA LEU A 133 -8.97 14.53 10.48
C LEU A 133 -10.50 14.59 10.61
N MET A 134 -11.01 14.37 11.82
CA MET A 134 -12.43 14.50 12.20
C MET A 134 -12.60 15.73 13.10
N GLU A 135 -13.28 16.75 12.57
CA GLU A 135 -13.65 17.95 13.34
C GLU A 135 -15.13 17.86 13.74
N GLU A 136 -15.41 17.92 15.05
CA GLU A 136 -16.77 18.07 15.57
C GLU A 136 -17.21 19.54 15.38
N ILE A 137 -18.22 19.79 14.55
CA ILE A 137 -18.80 21.13 14.43
C ILE A 137 -19.72 21.33 15.66
N ALA A 138 -19.33 22.20 16.57
CA ALA A 138 -20.22 22.67 17.62
C ALA A 138 -21.37 23.47 16.98
N ASN A 139 -22.60 23.01 17.15
CA ASN A 139 -23.79 23.70 16.66
C ASN A 139 -24.03 24.95 17.54
N LYS A 140 -23.39 26.07 17.20
CA LYS A 140 -23.73 27.41 17.71
C LYS A 140 -24.43 28.16 16.61
N GLU A 141 -25.76 28.24 16.69
CA GLU A 141 -26.52 29.48 16.53
C GLU A 141 -27.99 29.28 17.00
N GLU A 142 -28.40 30.23 17.84
CA GLU A 142 -29.66 30.48 18.57
C GLU A 142 -30.87 30.69 17.62
N SER A 143 -32.04 30.09 17.90
CA SER A 143 -33.26 30.66 18.53
C SER A 143 -33.89 31.93 17.89
N GLU A 144 -35.23 31.88 17.77
CA GLU A 144 -36.22 32.90 17.34
C GLU A 144 -36.47 32.97 15.81
N MET A 145 -37.69 32.82 15.24
CA MET A 145 -39.04 33.14 15.71
C MET A 145 -40.16 32.21 15.18
N SER A 146 -41.16 32.03 16.06
CA SER A 146 -42.62 31.94 15.86
C SER A 146 -43.28 30.78 15.07
N ASP A 147 -43.84 29.86 15.86
CA ASP A 147 -45.07 29.03 15.67
C ASP A 147 -46.31 29.88 15.22
N PRO A 148 -47.47 29.33 14.77
CA PRO A 148 -48.19 28.19 15.37
C PRO A 148 -48.70 27.08 14.40
N SER A 149 -48.47 25.82 14.77
CA SER A 149 -49.43 24.72 15.08
C SER A 149 -50.88 24.78 14.50
N PRO A 150 -51.61 23.66 14.20
CA PRO A 150 -51.76 22.53 15.14
C PRO A 150 -52.04 21.08 14.62
N LEU A 151 -51.63 20.13 15.48
CA LEU A 151 -52.32 18.90 15.95
C LEU A 151 -52.66 17.74 14.98
N LYS A 152 -52.05 16.58 15.25
CA LYS A 152 -52.79 15.44 15.85
C LYS A 152 -51.88 14.40 16.54
N ASP A 153 -52.33 14.03 17.73
CA ASP A 153 -51.73 13.28 18.84
C ASP A 153 -51.36 11.80 18.61
N GLY A 154 -50.42 11.31 19.44
CA GLY A 154 -50.44 9.93 19.97
C GLY A 154 -49.10 9.25 20.32
N GLU A 155 -48.47 9.67 21.44
CA GLU A 155 -47.61 8.93 22.44
C GLU A 155 -46.51 7.93 21.98
N GLU A 156 -45.22 8.24 22.15
CA GLU A 156 -44.28 7.97 23.30
C GLU A 156 -43.44 6.67 23.08
N ASP A 157 -42.12 6.57 23.27
CA ASP A 157 -41.08 7.44 23.80
C ASP A 157 -39.70 6.79 23.45
N ALA A 158 -38.74 7.55 22.92
CA ALA A 158 -37.28 7.33 22.97
C ALA A 158 -36.57 8.36 22.06
N ALA A 159 -35.82 9.25 22.72
CA ALA A 159 -35.14 10.43 22.19
C ALA A 159 -34.38 10.25 20.84
N PRO A 160 -34.47 11.20 19.90
CA PRO A 160 -33.60 11.24 18.75
C PRO A 160 -32.21 11.77 19.17
N GLU A 161 -31.21 10.89 19.27
CA GLU A 161 -29.82 11.31 19.38
C GLU A 161 -29.44 12.21 18.18
N ASN A 162 -29.16 13.48 18.50
CA ASN A 162 -28.62 14.49 17.60
C ASN A 162 -27.38 13.95 16.86
N LYS A 163 -27.52 13.60 15.59
CA LYS A 163 -26.39 13.28 14.69
C LYS A 163 -25.56 14.54 14.46
N LYS A 164 -24.55 14.75 15.30
CA LYS A 164 -23.50 15.77 15.10
C LYS A 164 -22.89 15.63 13.70
N LYS A 165 -22.88 16.71 12.92
CA LYS A 165 -22.23 16.73 11.60
C LYS A 165 -20.71 16.79 11.80
N VAL A 166 -20.00 15.72 11.46
CA VAL A 166 -18.53 15.65 11.53
C VAL A 166 -17.94 15.97 10.16
N LYS A 167 -17.04 16.96 10.10
CA LYS A 167 -16.25 17.24 8.89
C LYS A 167 -15.06 16.30 8.84
N LYS A 168 -14.90 15.59 7.72
CA LYS A 168 -13.77 14.68 7.47
C LYS A 168 -12.83 15.31 6.46
N THR A 169 -11.58 15.50 6.82
CA THR A 169 -10.53 16.03 5.94
C THR A 169 -9.48 14.95 5.73
N ASN A 170 -9.24 14.54 4.48
CA ASN A 170 -8.17 13.59 4.16
C ASN A 170 -6.81 14.25 4.38
N LEU A 171 -5.90 13.52 5.03
CA LEU A 171 -4.54 13.97 5.28
C LEU A 171 -3.56 13.31 4.31
N VAL A 172 -2.49 14.03 4.01
CA VAL A 172 -1.37 13.50 3.23
C VAL A 172 -0.50 12.66 4.16
N PHE A 173 -0.10 11.48 3.71
CA PHE A 173 0.81 10.62 4.46
C PHE A 173 1.87 10.02 3.52
N ALA A 174 3.03 9.71 4.09
CA ALA A 174 4.11 9.01 3.42
C ALA A 174 4.39 7.69 4.15
N THR A 175 4.70 6.64 3.40
CA THR A 175 5.11 5.34 3.94
C THR A 175 6.57 5.12 3.61
N THR A 176 7.38 4.80 4.62
CA THR A 176 8.78 4.40 4.44
C THR A 176 8.96 3.00 5.00
N ARG A 177 9.63 2.12 4.25
CA ARG A 177 10.01 0.79 4.74
C ARG A 177 11.51 0.59 4.63
N PRO A 178 12.13 -0.19 5.53
CA PRO A 178 13.57 -0.45 5.50
C PRO A 178 14.06 -1.12 4.20
N LEU A 179 13.19 -1.92 3.56
CA LEU A 179 13.52 -2.69 2.36
C LEU A 179 13.12 -1.98 1.05
N ASP A 180 12.40 -0.86 1.14
CA ASP A 180 11.95 -0.16 -0.06
C ASP A 180 13.14 0.47 -0.78
N TRP A 181 13.18 0.30 -2.11
CA TRP A 181 14.16 0.97 -2.94
C TRP A 181 13.67 2.37 -3.28
N THR A 182 14.59 3.33 -3.26
CA THR A 182 14.28 4.67 -3.78
C THR A 182 14.15 4.62 -5.30
N ASP A 183 13.33 5.50 -5.87
CA ASP A 183 13.12 5.58 -7.32
C ASP A 183 14.45 5.69 -8.10
N GLY A 184 15.41 6.46 -7.57
CA GLY A 184 16.74 6.57 -8.16
C GLY A 184 17.53 5.25 -8.18
N LYS A 185 17.39 4.40 -7.15
CA LYS A 185 17.99 3.06 -7.14
C LYS A 185 17.32 2.13 -8.14
N ILE A 186 15.98 2.18 -8.22
CA ILE A 186 15.20 1.39 -9.19
C ILE A 186 15.59 1.77 -10.61
N GLN A 187 15.64 3.06 -10.94
CA GLN A 187 16.04 3.53 -12.27
C GLN A 187 17.47 3.14 -12.63
N LYS A 188 18.40 3.25 -11.68
CA LYS A 188 19.79 2.82 -11.90
C LYS A 188 19.88 1.33 -12.19
N ALA A 189 19.20 0.49 -11.40
CA ALA A 189 19.18 -0.95 -11.63
C ALA A 189 18.54 -1.29 -12.98
N TYR A 190 17.44 -0.62 -13.32
CA TYR A 190 16.77 -0.78 -14.61
C TYR A 190 17.68 -0.44 -15.80
N GLN A 191 18.43 0.66 -15.73
CA GLN A 191 19.38 1.03 -16.78
C GLN A 191 20.51 0.01 -16.93
N VAL A 192 20.99 -0.55 -15.82
CA VAL A 192 22.00 -1.61 -15.84
C VAL A 192 21.45 -2.87 -16.51
N GLU A 193 20.24 -3.30 -16.15
CA GLU A 193 19.55 -4.43 -16.79
C GLU A 193 19.32 -4.20 -18.28
N LEU A 194 18.90 -3.00 -18.68
CA LEU A 194 18.76 -2.65 -20.10
C LEU A 194 20.08 -2.73 -20.86
N ALA A 195 21.17 -2.20 -20.28
CA ALA A 195 22.48 -2.24 -20.91
C ALA A 195 23.00 -3.68 -21.03
N MET A 196 22.79 -4.53 -20.01
CA MET A 196 23.15 -5.95 -20.06
C MET A 196 22.29 -6.70 -21.07
N ALA A 197 20.98 -6.50 -21.09
CA ALA A 197 20.08 -7.11 -22.05
C ALA A 197 20.43 -6.73 -23.50
N LEU A 198 20.79 -5.46 -23.74
CA LEU A 198 21.24 -5.00 -25.05
C LEU A 198 22.56 -5.64 -25.44
N LYS A 199 23.52 -5.76 -24.51
CA LYS A 199 24.79 -6.45 -24.75
C LYS A 199 24.59 -7.93 -25.07
N ASP A 200 23.74 -8.63 -24.32
CA ASP A 200 23.44 -10.05 -24.56
C ASP A 200 22.72 -10.26 -25.89
N LYS A 201 21.80 -9.36 -26.24
CA LYS A 201 21.14 -9.36 -27.55
C LYS A 201 22.15 -9.19 -28.68
N LEU A 202 23.09 -8.24 -28.57
CA LEU A 202 24.14 -8.04 -29.57
C LEU A 202 25.08 -9.27 -29.65
N ALA A 203 25.48 -9.81 -28.51
CA ALA A 203 26.29 -11.03 -28.46
C ALA A 203 25.59 -12.22 -29.15
N TYR A 204 24.27 -12.34 -29.00
CA TYR A 204 23.47 -13.34 -29.71
C TYR A 204 23.46 -13.10 -31.23
N ILE A 205 23.18 -11.87 -31.68
CA ILE A 205 23.13 -11.54 -33.12
C ILE A 205 24.47 -11.84 -33.79
N TYR A 206 25.57 -11.30 -33.25
CA TYR A 206 26.90 -11.53 -33.82
C TYR A 206 27.34 -13.00 -33.69
N GLY A 207 27.07 -13.63 -32.54
CA GLY A 207 27.41 -15.05 -32.34
C GLY A 207 26.64 -15.98 -33.28
N MET A 208 25.38 -15.68 -33.60
CA MET A 208 24.61 -16.46 -34.57
C MET A 208 25.01 -16.17 -36.02
N ARG A 209 25.37 -14.92 -36.33
CA ARG A 209 25.94 -14.55 -37.64
C ARG A 209 27.19 -15.37 -37.92
N ASP A 210 28.10 -15.48 -36.96
CA ASP A 210 29.34 -16.24 -37.13
C ASP A 210 29.08 -17.75 -37.28
N LYS A 211 28.17 -18.31 -36.48
CA LYS A 211 27.83 -19.76 -36.53
C LYS A 211 27.15 -20.19 -37.82
N VAL A 212 26.39 -19.31 -38.46
CA VAL A 212 25.63 -19.58 -39.70
C VAL A 212 26.42 -19.16 -40.94
N GLY A 213 27.11 -18.02 -40.88
CA GLY A 213 27.83 -17.43 -42.01
C GLY A 213 29.23 -17.99 -42.23
N LEU A 214 29.90 -18.45 -41.17
CA LEU A 214 31.09 -19.26 -41.28
C LEU A 214 30.62 -20.72 -41.19
N ASP A 215 30.95 -21.56 -42.17
CA ASP A 215 30.63 -23.02 -42.19
C ASP A 215 31.33 -23.82 -41.08
N LEU A 216 31.56 -23.20 -39.92
CA LEU A 216 32.23 -23.71 -38.74
C LEU A 216 31.31 -24.51 -37.81
N ALA A 217 29.98 -24.28 -37.85
CA ALA A 217 29.06 -24.97 -36.95
C ALA A 217 27.68 -25.26 -37.58
N LEU A 218 26.83 -24.23 -37.72
CA LEU A 218 25.44 -24.40 -38.19
C LEU A 218 25.31 -24.18 -39.70
N GLY A 219 26.28 -23.49 -40.32
CA GLY A 219 26.31 -23.26 -41.76
C GLY A 219 26.24 -24.56 -42.59
N LEU A 220 26.86 -25.65 -42.13
CA LEU A 220 26.84 -26.93 -42.84
C LEU A 220 25.45 -27.61 -42.88
N PHE A 221 24.51 -27.18 -42.04
CA PHE A 221 23.18 -27.79 -41.91
C PHE A 221 22.06 -26.95 -42.56
N GLY A 222 22.38 -25.76 -43.09
CA GLY A 222 21.42 -24.88 -43.76
C GLY A 222 21.67 -24.82 -45.27
N THR A 223 20.59 -24.70 -46.04
CA THR A 223 20.67 -24.41 -47.47
C THR A 223 21.15 -22.98 -47.72
N ASP A 224 21.71 -22.70 -48.89
CA ASP A 224 22.18 -21.34 -49.24
C ASP A 224 21.04 -20.31 -49.20
N ALA A 225 19.81 -20.72 -49.54
CA ALA A 225 18.62 -19.88 -49.45
C ALA A 225 18.28 -19.51 -48.00
N GLU A 226 18.38 -20.46 -47.06
CA GLU A 226 18.15 -20.21 -45.63
C GLU A 226 19.23 -19.32 -45.02
N LYS A 227 20.50 -19.50 -45.41
CA LYS A 227 21.61 -18.63 -45.00
C LYS A 227 21.42 -17.19 -45.48
N ALA A 228 21.00 -17.01 -46.73
CA ALA A 228 20.72 -15.69 -47.30
C ALA A 228 19.55 -15.00 -46.59
N ALA A 229 18.45 -15.72 -46.37
CA ALA A 229 17.29 -15.20 -45.64
C ALA A 229 17.65 -14.78 -44.20
N PHE A 230 18.44 -15.60 -43.50
CA PHE A 230 18.92 -15.30 -42.14
C PHE A 230 19.80 -14.05 -42.11
N THR A 231 20.69 -13.88 -43.09
CA THR A 231 21.57 -12.70 -43.19
C THR A 231 20.75 -11.43 -43.41
N THR A 232 19.78 -11.45 -44.34
CA THR A 232 18.89 -10.32 -44.57
C THR A 232 18.07 -9.95 -43.33
N GLN A 233 17.59 -10.95 -42.58
CA GLN A 233 16.83 -10.70 -41.35
C GLN A 233 17.70 -10.11 -40.24
N ASN A 234 18.95 -10.56 -40.09
CA ASN A 234 19.89 -9.96 -39.14
C ASN A 234 20.24 -8.52 -39.51
N GLU A 235 20.50 -8.23 -40.78
CA GLU A 235 20.79 -6.86 -41.23
C GLU A 235 19.59 -5.92 -41.03
N ALA A 236 18.37 -6.41 -41.23
CA ALA A 236 17.16 -5.66 -40.90
C ALA A 236 17.05 -5.38 -39.39
N MET A 237 17.37 -6.36 -38.53
CA MET A 237 17.38 -6.18 -37.07
C MET A 237 18.48 -5.22 -36.60
N ASP A 238 19.65 -5.21 -37.25
CA ASP A 238 20.74 -4.28 -36.95
C ASP A 238 20.36 -2.84 -37.36
N ASN A 239 19.74 -2.67 -38.54
CA ASN A 239 19.30 -1.36 -39.01
C ASN A 239 18.17 -0.76 -38.17
N CYS A 240 17.20 -1.57 -37.74
CA CYS A 240 16.14 -1.10 -36.82
C CYS A 240 16.70 -0.58 -35.49
N GLN A 241 17.86 -1.06 -35.04
CA GLN A 241 18.47 -0.61 -33.78
C GLN A 241 19.26 0.69 -33.92
N SER A 242 19.77 0.99 -35.13
CA SER A 242 20.47 2.26 -35.40
C SER A 242 19.56 3.48 -35.47
N LEU A 243 18.24 3.27 -35.59
CA LEU A 243 17.22 4.34 -35.64
C LEU A 243 16.67 4.71 -34.25
N ASP A 244 16.88 3.86 -33.24
CA ASP A 244 16.39 4.06 -31.85
C ASP A 244 17.48 4.59 -30.90
N GLN A 245 18.67 4.93 -31.42
CA GLN A 245 19.74 5.66 -30.70
C GLN A 245 19.73 7.15 -31.06
#